data_AF-A0A7X4EBC1-F1
#
_entry.id   AF-A0A7X4EBC1-F1
#
_cell.length_a   1.000
_cell.length_b   1.000
_cell.length_c   1.000
_cell.angle_alpha   90.00
_cell.angle_beta   90.00
_cell.angle_gamma   90.00
#
_symmetry.space_group_name_H-M   'P 1'
#
loop_
_entity.id
_entity.type
_entity.pdbx_description
1 polymer ?
#
loop_
_entity_poly.entity_id
_entity_poly.type
_entity_poly.pdbx_seq_one_letter_code
_entity_poly.pdbx_strand_id
1 'polypeptide(L)'
;MSETNSGKVKIELTMYGVAEVLKWCVDKNNGRIPNVDTEGFKQMQAAIADKPEKGDYFTFDKFWKMSKVFEFTEDEVATIDRCLYDIPNFEGKQLPQIRYKFWPAQAD
;
A
#
# COMPACT_ATOMS: atom_id res chain seq x y z
N MET A 1 26.73 12.56 -7.69
CA MET A 1 25.39 12.29 -7.12
C MET A 1 25.32 10.78 -6.99
N SER A 2 25.42 10.28 -5.77
CA SER A 2 25.64 8.87 -5.50
C SER A 2 24.35 8.08 -5.72
N GLU A 3 24.38 7.17 -6.69
CA GLU A 3 23.37 6.13 -6.86
C GLU A 3 23.47 5.18 -5.67
N THR A 4 22.54 5.30 -4.72
CA THR A 4 22.37 4.32 -3.64
C THR A 4 21.71 3.08 -4.25
N ASN A 5 22.28 1.90 -4.02
CA ASN A 5 21.81 0.59 -4.46
C ASN A 5 20.27 0.46 -4.47
N SER A 6 19.67 0.49 -5.66
CA SER A 6 18.22 0.35 -5.87
C SER A 6 17.79 -1.12 -5.75
N GLY A 7 17.80 -1.67 -4.54
CA GLY A 7 17.15 -2.94 -4.25
C GLY A 7 15.64 -2.75 -4.18
N LYS A 8 14.87 -3.44 -5.04
CA LYS A 8 13.42 -3.50 -4.83
C LYS A 8 13.10 -4.49 -3.70
N VAL A 9 12.25 -4.07 -2.78
CA VAL A 9 11.68 -4.88 -1.70
C VAL A 9 10.41 -5.56 -2.20
N LYS A 10 10.33 -6.87 -2.03
CA LYS A 10 9.13 -7.64 -2.38
C LYS A 10 8.21 -7.77 -1.18
N ILE A 11 6.96 -7.33 -1.30
CA ILE A 11 5.96 -7.42 -0.23
C ILE A 11 4.72 -8.10 -0.78
N GLU A 12 4.31 -9.20 -0.13
CA GLU A 12 3.05 -9.88 -0.42
C GLU A 12 1.89 -9.18 0.30
N LEU A 13 0.87 -8.79 -0.46
CA LEU A 13 -0.33 -8.11 0.02
C LEU A 13 -1.58 -8.80 -0.49
N THR A 14 -2.58 -8.96 0.38
CA THR A 14 -3.94 -9.28 -0.04
C THR A 14 -4.59 -8.07 -0.70
N MET A 15 -5.62 -8.25 -1.53
CA MET A 15 -6.35 -7.12 -2.11
C MET A 15 -7.02 -6.24 -1.02
N TYR A 16 -7.39 -6.81 0.14
CA TYR A 16 -7.77 -6.02 1.31
C TYR A 16 -6.64 -5.09 1.78
N GLY A 17 -5.41 -5.60 1.89
CA GLY A 17 -4.23 -4.81 2.25
C GLY A 17 -3.93 -3.72 1.23
N VAL A 18 -4.01 -4.04 -0.07
CA VAL A 18 -3.83 -3.07 -1.16
C VAL A 18 -4.87 -1.94 -1.06
N ALA A 19 -6.15 -2.26 -0.88
CA ALA A 19 -7.19 -1.26 -0.75
C ALA A 19 -6.99 -0.37 0.49
N GLU A 20 -6.53 -0.93 1.60
CA GLU A 20 -6.23 -0.14 2.81
C GLU A 20 -5.03 0.80 2.59
N VAL A 21 -3.99 0.37 1.90
CA VAL A 21 -2.87 1.25 1.49
C VAL A 21 -3.39 2.40 0.63
N LEU A 22 -4.12 2.12 -0.45
CA LEU A 22 -4.62 3.15 -1.37
C LEU A 22 -5.58 4.12 -0.68
N LYS A 23 -6.45 3.63 0.21
CA LYS A 23 -7.33 4.48 1.02
C LYS A 23 -6.54 5.56 1.77
N TRP A 24 -5.45 5.19 2.43
CA TRP A 24 -4.70 6.14 3.26
C TRP A 24 -3.71 6.99 2.46
N CYS A 25 -3.04 6.39 1.47
CA CYS A 25 -2.00 7.06 0.69
C CYS A 25 -2.56 7.93 -0.45
N VAL A 26 -3.73 7.58 -0.99
CA VAL A 26 -4.34 8.27 -2.14
C VAL A 26 -5.61 8.99 -1.71
N ASP A 27 -6.63 8.24 -1.28
CA ASP A 27 -7.98 8.81 -1.07
C ASP A 27 -8.03 9.79 0.12
N LYS A 28 -7.39 9.44 1.24
CA LYS A 28 -7.38 10.24 2.49
C LYS A 28 -6.19 11.18 2.62
N ASN A 29 -5.18 11.02 1.78
CA ASN A 29 -3.96 11.78 1.85
C ASN A 29 -4.19 13.28 1.62
N ASN A 30 -5.11 13.65 0.72
CA ASN A 30 -5.42 15.06 0.41
C ASN A 30 -4.17 15.89 0.05
N GLY A 31 -3.17 15.27 -0.58
CA GLY A 31 -1.91 15.90 -0.98
C GLY A 31 -0.94 16.21 0.17
N ARG A 32 -1.14 15.67 1.39
CA ARG A 32 -0.26 15.93 2.54
C ARG A 32 1.09 15.24 2.42
N ILE A 33 1.11 14.03 1.87
CA ILE A 33 2.31 13.22 1.65
C ILE A 33 2.55 13.15 0.13
N PRO A 34 3.71 13.59 -0.37
CA PRO A 34 4.03 13.52 -1.79
C PRO A 34 4.39 12.09 -2.24
N ASN A 35 4.62 11.91 -3.55
CA ASN A 35 5.12 10.66 -4.14
C ASN A 35 4.18 9.45 -3.96
N VAL A 36 2.87 9.69 -4.00
CA VAL A 36 1.83 8.63 -3.89
C VAL A 36 1.29 8.18 -5.26
N ASP A 37 2.01 8.51 -6.34
CA ASP A 37 1.67 8.27 -7.74
C ASP A 37 2.80 7.55 -8.52
N THR A 38 3.74 6.95 -7.78
CA THR A 38 4.84 6.14 -8.33
C THR A 38 4.34 4.84 -8.97
N GLU A 39 5.26 4.10 -9.59
CA GLU A 39 4.95 2.83 -10.25
C GLU A 39 4.36 1.80 -9.28
N GLY A 40 4.87 1.68 -8.05
CA GLY A 40 4.30 0.78 -7.05
C GLY A 40 2.85 1.12 -6.69
N PHE A 41 2.50 2.40 -6.57
CA PHE A 41 1.11 2.83 -6.35
C PHE A 41 0.21 2.56 -7.56
N LYS A 42 0.69 2.80 -8.78
CA LYS A 42 -0.05 2.51 -10.01
C LYS A 42 -0.35 1.01 -10.16
N GLN A 43 0.61 0.15 -9.81
CA GLN A 43 0.40 -1.31 -9.82
C GLN A 43 -0.65 -1.74 -8.80
N MET A 44 -0.65 -1.13 -7.61
CA MET A 44 -1.70 -1.36 -6.61
C MET A 44 -3.08 -0.91 -7.10
N GLN A 45 -3.18 0.27 -7.73
CA GLN A 45 -4.43 0.77 -8.31
C GLN A 45 -4.95 -0.16 -9.42
N ALA A 46 -4.07 -0.61 -10.32
CA ALA A 46 -4.41 -1.57 -11.35
C ALA A 46 -4.90 -2.91 -10.77
N ALA A 47 -4.26 -3.40 -9.71
CA ALA A 47 -4.68 -4.63 -9.05
C ALA A 47 -6.09 -4.55 -8.43
N ILE A 48 -6.51 -3.37 -7.95
CA ILE A 48 -7.88 -3.13 -7.47
C ILE A 48 -8.86 -2.97 -8.64
N ALA A 49 -8.42 -2.41 -9.77
CA ALA A 49 -9.24 -2.28 -10.97
C ALA A 49 -9.64 -3.64 -11.56
N ASP A 50 -8.86 -4.71 -11.30
CA ASP A 50 -9.20 -6.09 -11.66
C ASP A 50 -10.41 -6.67 -10.87
N LYS A 51 -10.97 -5.92 -9.92
CA LYS A 51 -12.13 -6.39 -9.14
C LYS A 51 -13.30 -6.71 -10.07
N PRO A 52 -13.91 -7.91 -9.98
CA PRO A 52 -15.09 -8.26 -10.77
C PRO A 52 -16.20 -7.20 -10.65
N GLU A 53 -16.74 -6.74 -11.77
CA GLU A 53 -17.87 -5.79 -11.76
C GLU A 53 -19.18 -6.43 -11.29
N LYS A 54 -19.33 -7.75 -11.54
CA LYS A 54 -20.47 -8.56 -11.15
C LYS A 54 -19.97 -9.90 -10.59
N GLY A 55 -20.61 -10.38 -9.53
CA GLY A 55 -20.27 -11.64 -8.90
C GLY A 55 -21.15 -11.89 -7.68
N ASP A 56 -21.15 -13.13 -7.20
CA ASP A 56 -21.75 -13.46 -5.90
C ASP A 56 -20.79 -13.11 -4.75
N TYR A 57 -21.27 -13.24 -3.51
CA TYR A 57 -20.46 -12.98 -2.32
C TYR A 57 -19.14 -13.76 -2.32
N PHE A 58 -19.16 -15.01 -2.78
CA PHE A 58 -17.99 -15.89 -2.82
C PHE A 58 -16.93 -15.41 -3.82
N THR A 59 -17.37 -14.89 -4.96
CA THR A 59 -16.49 -14.30 -5.98
C THR A 59 -15.76 -13.08 -5.44
N PHE A 60 -16.48 -12.20 -4.72
CA PHE A 60 -15.87 -11.04 -4.08
C PHE A 60 -14.93 -11.44 -2.93
N ASP A 61 -15.34 -12.38 -2.08
CA ASP A 61 -14.51 -12.86 -0.97
C ASP A 61 -13.18 -13.45 -1.48
N LYS A 62 -13.23 -14.23 -2.56
CA LYS A 62 -12.05 -14.75 -3.24
C LYS A 62 -11.14 -13.65 -3.77
N PHE A 63 -11.70 -12.64 -4.43
CA PHE A 63 -10.93 -11.50 -4.92
C PHE A 63 -10.21 -10.80 -3.77
N TRP A 64 -10.94 -10.45 -2.71
CA TRP A 64 -10.36 -9.66 -1.62
C TRP A 64 -9.29 -10.41 -0.81
N LYS A 65 -9.43 -11.73 -0.68
CA LYS A 65 -8.44 -12.60 -0.02
C LYS A 65 -7.26 -13.00 -0.91
N MET A 66 -7.32 -12.72 -2.22
CA MET A 66 -6.22 -13.01 -3.13
C MET A 66 -4.99 -12.19 -2.74
N SER A 67 -3.84 -12.86 -2.65
CA SER A 67 -2.54 -12.22 -2.47
C SER A 67 -1.82 -12.01 -3.80
N LYS A 68 -1.12 -10.88 -3.94
CA LYS A 68 -0.16 -10.61 -5.00
C LYS A 68 1.14 -10.09 -4.38
N VAL A 69 2.27 -10.40 -4.99
CA VAL A 69 3.58 -9.85 -4.60
C VAL A 69 3.81 -8.57 -5.39
N PHE A 70 4.09 -7.49 -4.68
CA PHE A 70 4.44 -6.20 -5.25
C PHE A 70 5.92 -5.91 -4.99
N GLU A 71 6.56 -5.22 -5.93
CA GLU A 71 7.95 -4.79 -5.78
C GLU A 71 7.98 -3.28 -5.57
N PHE A 72 8.53 -2.84 -4.44
CA PHE A 72 8.63 -1.45 -4.04
C PHE A 72 10.09 -1.04 -3.93
N THR A 73 10.41 0.20 -4.27
CA THR A 73 11.64 0.85 -3.82
C THR A 73 11.59 1.10 -2.31
N GLU A 74 12.74 1.30 -1.67
CA GLU A 74 12.80 1.64 -0.25
C GLU A 74 12.06 2.96 0.05
N ASP A 75 12.15 3.94 -0.86
CA ASP A 75 11.42 5.21 -0.76
C ASP A 75 9.90 5.03 -0.82
N GLU A 76 9.41 4.12 -1.67
CA GLU A 76 7.99 3.76 -1.72
C GLU A 76 7.54 3.08 -0.43
N VAL A 77 8.36 2.18 0.14
CA VAL A 77 8.05 1.54 1.43
C VAL A 77 7.96 2.58 2.53
N ALA A 78 8.93 3.50 2.62
CA ALA A 78 8.92 4.58 3.61
C ALA A 78 7.73 5.53 3.42
N THR A 79 7.36 5.83 2.18
CA THR A 79 6.19 6.66 1.86
C THR A 79 4.90 5.98 2.29
N ILE A 80 4.75 4.67 2.04
CA ILE A 80 3.59 3.89 2.47
C ILE A 80 3.52 3.83 4.00
N ASP A 81 4.61 3.53 4.70
CA ASP A 81 4.64 3.50 6.17
C ASP A 81 4.19 4.84 6.76
N ARG A 82 4.72 5.95 6.21
CA ARG A 82 4.35 7.30 6.63
C ARG A 82 2.86 7.57 6.40
N CYS A 83 2.31 7.21 5.24
CA CYS A 83 0.88 7.37 4.98
C CYS A 83 0.00 6.59 5.96
N LEU A 84 0.40 5.35 6.28
CA LEU A 84 -0.29 4.48 7.22
C LEU A 84 -0.12 4.92 8.69
N TYR A 85 0.78 5.86 8.98
CA TYR A 85 0.97 6.44 10.30
C TYR A 85 0.34 7.83 10.41
N ASP A 86 0.79 8.78 9.59
CA ASP A 86 0.44 10.20 9.68
C ASP A 86 -1.04 10.44 9.38
N ILE A 87 -1.58 9.88 8.28
CA ILE A 87 -2.95 10.20 7.83
C ILE A 87 -4.02 9.67 8.81
N PRO A 88 -3.96 8.41 9.30
CA PRO A 88 -4.86 7.96 10.35
C PRO A 88 -4.77 8.80 11.62
N ASN A 89 -3.55 9.17 12.04
CA ASN A 89 -3.35 10.02 13.23
C ASN A 89 -3.97 11.41 13.04
N PHE A 90 -3.82 12.03 11.87
CA PHE A 90 -4.47 13.31 11.56
C PHE A 90 -6.00 13.22 11.58
N GLU A 91 -6.57 12.06 11.24
CA GLU A 91 -8.01 11.81 11.32
C GLU A 91 -8.47 11.29 12.70
N GLY A 92 -7.56 11.14 13.67
CA GLY A 92 -7.86 10.56 14.98
C GLY A 92 -8.35 9.10 14.90
N LYS A 93 -7.84 8.34 13.93
CA LYS A 93 -8.20 6.94 13.67
C LYS A 93 -7.11 5.98 14.15
N GLN A 94 -7.51 4.74 14.42
CA GLN A 94 -6.57 3.66 14.71
C GLN A 94 -5.63 3.41 13.53
N LEU A 95 -4.36 3.11 13.83
CA LEU A 95 -3.39 2.73 12.82
C LEU A 95 -3.80 1.43 12.11
N PRO A 96 -3.80 1.41 10.77
CA PRO A 96 -4.04 0.21 9.96
C PRO A 96 -3.09 -0.91 10.35
N GLN A 97 -3.62 -2.13 10.48
CA GLN A 97 -2.77 -3.29 10.77
C GLN A 97 -1.77 -3.51 9.63
N ILE A 98 -2.15 -3.27 8.38
CA ILE A 98 -1.26 -3.49 7.22
C ILE A 98 0.07 -2.73 7.31
N ARG A 99 0.17 -1.69 8.15
CA ARG A 99 1.42 -0.96 8.42
C ARG A 99 2.58 -1.87 8.82
N TYR A 100 2.36 -2.97 9.55
CA TYR A 100 3.46 -3.84 9.97
C TYR A 100 4.26 -4.42 8.79
N LYS A 101 3.65 -4.54 7.60
CA LYS A 101 4.32 -5.02 6.38
C LYS A 101 5.34 -4.03 5.82
N PHE A 102 5.20 -2.75 6.17
CA PHE A 102 6.00 -1.65 5.64
C PHE A 102 6.91 -1.01 6.70
N TRP A 103 6.88 -1.53 7.93
CA TRP A 103 7.76 -1.04 8.98
C TRP A 103 9.21 -1.22 8.52
N PRO A 104 10.06 -0.17 8.55
CA PRO A 104 11.49 -0.34 8.32
C PRO A 104 12.04 -1.43 9.25
N ALA A 105 12.81 -2.38 8.69
CA ALA A 105 13.52 -3.35 9.51
C ALA A 105 14.33 -2.56 10.55
N GLN A 106 14.11 -2.86 11.84
CA GLN A 106 14.93 -2.26 12.89
C GLN A 106 16.36 -2.71 12.60
N ALA A 107 17.24 -1.75 12.30
CA ALA A 107 18.66 -2.02 12.25
C ALA A 107 19.07 -2.35 13.69
N ASP A 108 19.36 -3.63 13.92
CA ASP A 108 19.99 -4.10 15.16
C ASP A 108 21.41 -3.54 15.31
#